data_AF-A0A7X7K0F2-F1
#
_entry.id   AF-A0A7X7K0F2-F1
#
_cell.length_a   1.000
_cell.length_b   1.000
_cell.length_c   1.000
_cell.angle_alpha   90.00
_cell.angle_beta   90.00
_cell.angle_gamma   90.00
#
_symmetry.space_group_name_H-M   'P 1'
#
loop_
_entity.id
_entity.type
_entity.pdbx_description
1 polymer ?
#
loop_
_entity_poly.entity_id
_entity_poly.type
_entity_poly.pdbx_seq_one_letter_code
_entity_poly.pdbx_strand_id
1 'polypeptide(L)'
;MSTIASLSRSWSSRVPAKRRDPRCAEPIDVREKRYGYFPKMFVHRGHRYEVYAVERCWTVSRRGRRDRIERHCFRVRCLEGTFELYQDVRHNTWHLQRQVD
;
A
#
# COMPACT_ATOMS: atom_id res chain seq x y z
N MET A 1 25.83 34.22 -28.96
CA MET A 1 25.81 33.24 -27.85
C MET A 1 24.76 33.67 -26.83
N SER A 2 24.13 32.69 -26.17
CA SER A 2 23.10 32.79 -25.11
C SER A 2 21.65 32.64 -25.57
N THR A 3 21.22 31.37 -25.58
CA THR A 3 19.86 30.87 -25.82
C THR A 3 19.03 30.99 -24.53
N ILE A 4 17.85 31.61 -24.63
CA ILE A 4 16.90 31.78 -23.51
C ILE A 4 16.21 30.45 -23.21
N ALA A 5 16.14 30.12 -21.92
CA ALA A 5 15.61 28.89 -21.36
C ALA A 5 14.17 28.59 -21.79
N SER A 6 13.95 27.40 -22.33
CA SER A 6 12.64 26.85 -22.62
C SER A 6 12.00 26.31 -21.34
N LEU A 7 10.97 26.99 -20.84
CA LEU A 7 10.10 26.49 -19.78
C LEU A 7 9.17 25.41 -20.34
N SER A 8 9.52 24.14 -20.17
CA SER A 8 8.60 23.04 -20.42
C SER A 8 7.66 22.90 -19.21
N ARG A 9 6.42 23.39 -19.39
CA ARG A 9 5.28 23.08 -18.53
C ARG A 9 4.99 21.58 -18.60
N SER A 10 5.50 20.81 -17.63
CA SER A 10 5.12 19.41 -17.44
C SER A 10 3.72 19.35 -16.81
N TRP A 11 2.74 19.01 -17.63
CA TRP A 11 1.37 18.72 -17.23
C TRP A 11 1.36 17.37 -16.50
N SER A 12 1.43 17.39 -15.18
CA SER A 12 1.23 16.18 -14.36
C SER A 12 -0.26 15.85 -14.29
N SER A 13 -0.71 14.99 -15.21
CA SER A 13 -2.05 14.41 -15.20
C SER A 13 -2.20 13.46 -14.00
N ARG A 14 -2.65 14.00 -12.87
CA ARG A 14 -3.18 13.22 -11.75
C ARG A 14 -4.45 12.51 -12.18
N VAL A 15 -4.30 11.34 -12.82
CA VAL A 15 -5.39 10.38 -12.96
C VAL A 15 -5.69 9.88 -11.54
N PRO A 16 -6.92 10.07 -11.01
CA PRO A 16 -7.24 9.54 -9.69
C PRO A 16 -7.15 8.02 -9.75
N ALA A 17 -6.17 7.45 -9.03
CA ALA A 17 -5.95 6.02 -8.92
C ALA A 17 -7.28 5.33 -8.56
N LYS A 18 -7.88 4.67 -9.56
CA LYS A 18 -9.17 3.99 -9.49
C LYS A 18 -9.19 3.16 -8.21
N ARG A 19 -10.10 3.48 -7.28
CA ARG A 19 -10.30 2.70 -6.05
C ARG A 19 -10.68 1.28 -6.47
N ARG A 20 -9.70 0.38 -6.55
CA ARG A 20 -9.95 -1.05 -6.80
C ARG A 20 -10.90 -1.56 -5.72
N ASP A 21 -11.86 -2.37 -6.15
CA ASP A 21 -12.83 -3.01 -5.27
C ASP A 21 -12.07 -3.74 -4.14
N PRO A 22 -12.41 -3.53 -2.86
CA PRO A 22 -11.81 -4.24 -1.73
C PRO A 22 -11.84 -5.77 -1.85
N ARG A 23 -12.71 -6.33 -2.71
CA ARG A 23 -12.79 -7.77 -3.04
C ARG A 23 -11.65 -8.26 -3.93
N CYS A 24 -10.88 -7.36 -4.54
CA CYS A 24 -9.73 -7.72 -5.37
C CYS A 24 -8.40 -7.66 -4.62
N ALA A 25 -8.43 -7.53 -3.29
CA ALA A 25 -7.21 -7.55 -2.50
C ALA A 25 -6.58 -8.95 -2.53
N GLU A 26 -5.28 -9.00 -2.75
CA GLU A 26 -4.56 -10.25 -2.95
C GLU A 26 -3.85 -10.67 -1.66
N PRO A 27 -3.87 -11.96 -1.28
CA PRO A 27 -3.17 -12.42 -0.09
C PRO A 27 -1.66 -12.23 -0.25
N ILE A 28 -1.02 -11.81 0.83
CA ILE A 28 0.43 -11.73 0.95
C ILE A 28 0.90 -12.40 2.22
N ASP A 29 2.16 -12.84 2.21
CA ASP A 29 2.81 -13.40 3.38
C ASP A 29 3.80 -12.39 3.96
N VAL A 30 3.46 -11.78 5.10
CA VAL A 30 4.39 -10.89 5.81
C VAL A 30 5.35 -11.75 6.63
N ARG A 31 6.57 -11.86 6.14
CA ARG A 31 7.63 -12.69 6.73
C ARG A 31 8.35 -12.02 7.90
N GLU A 32 8.50 -10.70 7.85
CA GLU A 32 9.19 -9.93 8.89
C GLU A 32 8.41 -8.66 9.23
N LYS A 33 8.43 -8.30 10.51
CA LYS A 33 7.87 -7.04 11.02
C LYS A 33 8.93 -6.26 11.81
N ARG A 34 8.96 -4.93 11.65
CA ARG A 34 9.69 -4.01 12.52
C ARG A 34 8.88 -3.79 13.80
N TYR A 35 9.53 -3.93 14.95
CA TYR A 35 8.92 -3.77 16.29
C TYR A 35 7.68 -4.64 16.51
N GLY A 36 7.57 -5.78 15.81
CA GLY A 36 6.42 -6.70 15.90
C GLY A 36 5.14 -6.23 15.21
N TYR A 37 5.09 -5.03 14.64
CA TYR A 37 3.86 -4.45 14.08
C TYR A 37 3.99 -4.02 12.61
N PHE A 38 4.97 -3.19 12.27
CA PHE A 38 5.09 -2.64 10.92
C PHE A 38 5.68 -3.66 9.94
N PRO A 39 5.15 -3.81 8.72
CA PRO A 39 5.73 -4.73 7.74
C PRO A 39 7.16 -4.32 7.39
N LYS A 40 8.09 -5.28 7.44
CA LYS A 40 9.49 -5.12 7.03
C LYS A 40 9.75 -5.83 5.70
N MET A 41 9.18 -7.02 5.53
CA MET A 41 9.31 -7.81 4.31
C MET A 41 8.07 -8.65 4.11
N PHE A 42 7.60 -8.72 2.86
CA PHE A 42 6.49 -9.57 2.48
C PHE A 42 6.75 -10.29 1.15
N VAL A 43 6.04 -11.39 0.96
CA VAL A 43 6.03 -12.16 -0.29
C VAL A 43 4.66 -12.05 -0.95
N HIS A 44 4.66 -11.70 -2.22
CA HIS A 44 3.46 -11.64 -3.05
C HIS A 44 3.73 -12.37 -4.36
N ARG A 45 2.90 -13.37 -4.70
CA ARG A 45 3.06 -14.22 -5.90
C ARG A 45 4.50 -14.75 -6.08
N GLY A 46 5.12 -15.21 -5.00
CA GLY A 46 6.50 -15.72 -4.99
C GLY A 46 7.61 -14.66 -5.04
N HIS A 47 7.28 -13.39 -5.22
CA HIS A 47 8.26 -12.29 -5.25
C HIS A 47 8.42 -11.68 -3.85
N ARG A 48 9.66 -11.41 -3.46
CA ARG A 48 10.01 -10.79 -2.18
C ARG A 48 10.08 -9.28 -2.33
N TYR A 49 9.44 -8.57 -1.40
CA TYR A 49 9.40 -7.12 -1.34
C TYR A 49 9.97 -6.63 -0.02
N GLU A 50 11.01 -5.80 -0.06
CA GLU A 50 11.60 -5.19 1.12
C GLU A 50 11.03 -3.80 1.37
N VAL A 51 10.44 -3.61 2.55
CA VAL A 51 9.87 -2.33 2.96
C VAL A 51 10.97 -1.48 3.59
N TYR A 52 11.40 -0.44 2.88
CA TYR A 52 12.37 0.51 3.42
C TYR A 52 11.71 1.69 4.15
N ALA A 53 10.45 2.02 3.82
CA ALA A 53 9.70 3.07 4.52
C ALA A 53 8.20 2.75 4.65
N VAL A 54 7.60 3.14 5.77
CA VAL A 54 6.15 3.17 5.96
C VAL A 54 5.72 4.64 5.95
N GLU A 55 5.03 5.07 4.90
CA GLU A 55 4.60 6.47 4.73
C GLU A 55 3.39 6.80 5.59
N ARG A 56 2.48 5.85 5.76
CA ARG A 56 1.21 6.05 6.46
C ARG A 56 0.74 4.76 7.10
N CYS A 57 0.16 4.88 8.30
CA CYS A 57 -0.54 3.82 8.99
C CYS A 57 -1.90 4.35 9.46
N TRP A 58 -2.98 3.59 9.26
CA TRP A 58 -4.31 3.98 9.71
C TRP A 58 -5.19 2.75 9.96
N THR A 59 -6.19 2.90 10.83
CA THR A 59 -7.16 1.83 11.10
C THR A 59 -8.47 2.13 10.40
N VAL A 60 -9.02 1.12 9.72
CA VAL A 60 -10.36 1.18 9.15
C VAL A 60 -11.27 0.28 9.97
N SER A 61 -12.25 0.89 10.64
CA SER A 61 -13.35 0.19 11.31
C SER A 61 -14.65 0.43 10.55
N ARG A 62 -15.24 -0.61 9.96
CA ARG A 62 -16.59 -0.54 9.37
C ARG A 62 -17.59 -1.27 10.25
N ARG A 63 -18.66 -0.58 10.66
CA ARG A 63 -19.83 -1.20 11.30
C ARG A 63 -20.72 -1.79 10.20
N GLY A 64 -20.66 -3.10 9.99
CA GLY A 64 -21.64 -3.83 9.18
C GLY A 64 -22.81 -4.35 10.03
N ARG A 65 -23.92 -4.76 9.39
CA ARG A 65 -25.14 -5.30 10.06
C ARG A 65 -24.89 -6.56 10.91
N ARG A 66 -23.72 -7.21 10.80
CA ARG A 66 -23.37 -8.38 11.61
C ARG A 66 -21.95 -8.40 12.18
N ASP A 67 -21.01 -7.63 11.63
CA ASP A 67 -19.62 -7.66 12.07
C ASP A 67 -18.88 -6.32 11.92
N ARG A 68 -18.11 -5.97 12.96
CA ARG A 68 -17.14 -4.88 12.93
C ARG A 68 -15.87 -5.38 12.25
N ILE A 69 -15.71 -5.06 10.96
CA ILE A 69 -14.45 -5.35 10.25
C ILE A 69 -13.44 -4.31 10.70
N GLU A 70 -12.33 -4.78 11.26
CA GLU A 70 -11.23 -3.96 11.75
C GLU A 70 -9.96 -4.31 10.96
N ARG A 71 -9.42 -3.32 10.25
CA ARG A 71 -8.23 -3.46 9.41
C ARG A 71 -7.16 -2.46 9.83
N HIS A 72 -5.93 -2.92 9.95
CA HIS A 72 -4.76 -2.05 10.01
C HIS A 72 -4.21 -1.89 8.60
N CYS A 73 -4.20 -0.66 8.09
CA CYS A 73 -3.78 -0.34 6.75
C CYS A 73 -2.43 0.40 6.78
N PHE A 74 -1.59 0.09 5.81
CA PHE A 74 -0.24 0.62 5.70
C PHE A 74 0.02 1.05 4.26
N ARG A 75 0.60 2.24 4.09
CA ARG A 75 1.22 2.65 2.83
C ARG A 75 2.72 2.48 2.97
N VAL A 76 3.31 1.63 2.15
CA VAL A 76 4.71 1.20 2.26
C VAL A 76 5.45 1.50 0.96
N ARG A 77 6.73 1.84 1.08
CA ARG A 77 7.65 1.94 -0.06
C ARG A 77 8.58 0.73 -0.10
N CYS A 78 8.64 0.15 -1.29
CA CYS A 78 9.60 -0.87 -1.69
C CYS A 78 10.38 -0.36 -2.91
N LEU A 79 11.42 -1.07 -3.32
CA LEU A 79 12.20 -0.69 -4.52
C LEU A 79 11.35 -0.76 -5.79
N GLU A 80 10.35 -1.65 -5.79
CA GLU A 80 9.43 -1.91 -6.90
C GLU A 80 8.30 -0.88 -7.00
N GLY A 81 8.08 -0.07 -5.96
CA GLY A 81 7.02 0.93 -5.94
C GLY A 81 6.41 1.18 -4.57
N THR A 82 5.29 1.89 -4.56
CA THR A 82 4.52 2.20 -3.34
C THR A 82 3.25 1.37 -3.29
N PHE A 83 3.03 0.66 -2.18
CA PHE A 83 1.92 -0.27 -2.02
C PHE A 83 1.05 0.08 -0.82
N GLU A 84 -0.25 -0.20 -0.94
CA GLU A 84 -1.19 -0.22 0.18
C GLU A 84 -1.44 -1.66 0.60
N LEU A 85 -1.06 -1.96 1.85
CA LEU A 85 -1.28 -3.25 2.50
C LEU A 85 -2.36 -3.09 3.57
N TYR A 86 -3.06 -4.17 3.87
CA TYR A 86 -3.82 -4.24 5.12
C TYR A 86 -3.69 -5.60 5.81
N GLN A 87 -3.74 -5.54 7.14
CA GLN A 87 -3.98 -6.69 7.99
C GLN A 87 -5.46 -6.72 8.37
N ASP A 88 -6.14 -7.83 8.10
CA ASP A 88 -7.41 -8.14 8.73
C ASP A 88 -7.13 -8.59 10.16
N VAL A 89 -7.52 -7.78 11.15
CA VAL A 89 -7.15 -7.99 12.55
C VAL A 89 -7.84 -9.24 13.12
N ARG A 90 -9.06 -9.53 12.65
CA ARG A 90 -9.84 -10.66 13.15
C ARG A 90 -9.25 -12.00 12.71
N HIS A 91 -8.85 -12.09 11.46
CA HIS A 91 -8.33 -13.33 10.88
C HIS A 91 -6.80 -13.39 10.91
N ASN A 92 -6.14 -12.31 11.34
CA ASN A 92 -4.69 -12.13 11.31
C ASN A 92 -4.09 -12.40 9.91
N THR A 93 -4.83 -12.08 8.86
CA THR A 93 -4.39 -12.26 7.46
C THR A 93 -3.90 -10.96 6.86
N TRP A 94 -2.92 -11.03 5.96
CA TRP A 94 -2.37 -9.87 5.27
C TRP A 94 -2.74 -9.88 3.79
N HIS A 95 -3.00 -8.68 3.26
CA HIS A 95 -3.43 -8.50 1.88
C HIS A 95 -2.78 -7.27 1.28
N LEU A 96 -2.42 -7.36 -0.01
CA LEU A 96 -2.06 -6.23 -0.85
C LEU A 96 -3.34 -5.70 -1.50
N GLN A 97 -3.67 -4.44 -1.19
CA GLN A 97 -4.88 -3.80 -1.70
C GLN A 97 -4.66 -3.21 -3.10
N ARG A 98 -3.55 -2.48 -3.28
CA ARG A 98 -3.15 -1.90 -4.57
C ARG A 98 -1.72 -1.36 -4.53
N GLN A 99 -1.14 -1.17 -5.71
CA GLN A 99 -0.03 -0.25 -5.95
C GLN A 99 -0.59 1.18 -6.13
N VAL A 100 0.11 2.19 -5.63
CA VAL A 100 -0.42 3.56 -5.51
C VAL A 100 0.14 4.54 -6.54
N ASP A 101 1.31 4.26 -7.14
CA ASP A 101 2.06 5.11 -8.10
C ASP A 101 1.66 6.60 -8.17
#